data_AF-A0A7L6A825-F1
#
_entry.id   AF-A0A7L6A825-F1
#
_cell.length_a   1.000
_cell.length_b   1.000
_cell.length_c   1.000
_cell.angle_alpha   90.00
_cell.angle_beta   90.00
_cell.angle_gamma   90.00
#
_symmetry.space_group_name_H-M   'P 1'
#
loop_
_entity.id
_entity.type
_entity.pdbx_description
1 polymer ?
#
loop_
_entity_poly.entity_id
_entity_poly.type
_entity_poly.pdbx_seq_one_letter_code
_entity_poly.pdbx_strand_id
1 'polypeptide(L)'
;MFSFDTFTRQLGDLRSQIEKITGAIADREAQIKFLQTSPPPKEDVLAACELVFAARAESAVMQIERAIAEWHRRPLALADGSAIAAMRLVNAVNPGSAPTPFTLECSLFALIGEPLRAGVRKLIDDMDWPTPGPAIAARPAMIAAAEKTLPTFGANSPTCAKRPPMPA
;
A
#
# COMPACT_ATOMS: atom_id res chain seq x y z
N MET A 1 20.68 3.17 59.32
CA MET A 1 20.67 1.72 59.57
C MET A 1 20.00 1.07 58.37
N PHE A 2 20.76 0.44 57.46
CA PHE A 2 20.20 -0.30 56.33
C PHE A 2 19.64 -1.62 56.86
N SER A 3 18.34 -1.87 56.69
CA SER A 3 17.73 -3.15 57.04
C SER A 3 17.82 -4.10 55.84
N PHE A 4 18.44 -5.26 56.05
CA PHE A 4 18.51 -6.34 55.07
C PHE A 4 17.12 -6.83 54.63
N ASP A 5 16.12 -6.73 55.52
CA ASP A 5 14.72 -7.06 55.21
C ASP A 5 14.09 -6.08 54.20
N THR A 6 14.48 -4.79 54.28
CA THR A 6 14.05 -3.80 53.30
C THR A 6 14.68 -4.07 51.93
N PHE A 7 15.96 -4.46 51.90
CA PHE A 7 16.66 -4.79 50.66
C PHE A 7 16.08 -6.03 49.97
N THR A 8 15.81 -7.10 50.73
CA THR A 8 15.20 -8.33 50.20
C THR A 8 13.79 -8.10 49.66
N ARG A 9 12.97 -7.25 50.32
CA ARG A 9 11.67 -6.82 49.78
C ARG A 9 11.82 -6.05 48.47
N GLN A 10 12.72 -5.07 48.42
CA GLN A 10 12.98 -4.28 47.20
C GLN A 10 13.45 -5.15 46.03
N LEU A 11 14.29 -6.17 46.27
CA LEU A 11 14.68 -7.15 45.25
C LEU A 11 13.49 -7.99 44.75
N GLY A 12 12.60 -8.40 45.65
CA GLY A 12 11.36 -9.10 45.29
C GLY A 12 10.44 -8.24 44.42
N ASP A 13 10.26 -6.98 44.78
CA ASP A 13 9.44 -6.03 44.03
C ASP A 13 10.04 -5.74 42.65
N LEU A 14 11.36 -5.53 42.57
CA LEU A 14 12.07 -5.35 41.29
C LEU A 14 11.92 -6.57 40.38
N ARG A 15 12.05 -7.78 40.94
CA ARG A 15 11.86 -9.01 40.16
C ARG A 15 10.45 -9.11 39.60
N SER A 16 9.44 -8.83 40.42
CA SER A 16 8.04 -8.83 39.97
C SER A 16 7.79 -7.77 38.89
N GLN A 17 8.41 -6.58 39.01
CA GLN A 17 8.31 -5.54 38.00
C GLN A 17 8.99 -5.95 36.68
N ILE A 18 10.16 -6.57 36.74
CA ILE A 18 10.86 -7.09 35.55
C ILE A 18 10.03 -8.15 34.85
N GLU A 19 9.44 -9.10 35.59
CA GLU A 19 8.56 -10.12 35.01
C GLU A 19 7.34 -9.50 34.32
N LYS A 20 6.70 -8.50 34.94
CA LYS A 20 5.57 -7.76 34.34
C LYS A 20 5.96 -7.00 33.08
N ILE A 21 7.10 -6.31 33.10
CA ILE A 21 7.60 -5.55 31.95
C ILE A 21 7.96 -6.50 30.82
N THR A 22 8.58 -7.64 31.12
CA THR A 22 8.97 -8.64 30.12
C THR A 22 7.75 -9.25 29.42
N GLY A 23 6.70 -9.58 30.18
CA GLY A 23 5.42 -10.03 29.61
C GLY A 23 4.78 -8.95 28.72
N ALA A 24 4.74 -7.71 29.19
CA ALA A 24 4.20 -6.60 28.42
C ALA A 24 4.97 -6.34 27.11
N ILE A 25 6.31 -6.50 27.11
CA ILE A 25 7.12 -6.39 25.88
C ILE A 25 6.72 -7.46 24.87
N ALA A 26 6.65 -8.73 25.30
CA ALA A 26 6.29 -9.85 24.42
C ALA A 26 4.90 -9.66 23.79
N ASP A 27 3.92 -9.21 24.58
CA ASP A 27 2.56 -8.92 24.10
C ASP A 27 2.56 -7.79 23.05
N ARG A 28 3.37 -6.75 23.25
CA ARG A 28 3.47 -5.60 22.33
C ARG A 28 4.21 -5.94 21.05
N GLU A 29 5.27 -6.74 21.13
CA GLU A 29 5.96 -7.27 19.94
C GLU A 29 5.02 -8.16 19.12
N ALA A 30 4.23 -9.01 19.77
CA ALA A 30 3.20 -9.81 19.11
C ALA A 30 2.13 -8.93 18.45
N GLN A 31 1.70 -7.84 19.12
CA GLN A 31 0.76 -6.87 18.56
C GLN A 31 1.33 -6.16 17.32
N ILE A 32 2.58 -5.69 17.36
CA ILE A 32 3.22 -5.03 16.21
C ILE A 32 3.33 -6.01 15.03
N LYS A 33 3.79 -7.23 15.30
CA LYS A 33 3.90 -8.28 14.27
C LYS A 33 2.54 -8.57 13.65
N PHE A 34 1.49 -8.69 14.47
CA PHE A 34 0.12 -8.85 13.99
C PHE A 34 -0.29 -7.69 13.07
N LEU A 35 -0.09 -6.43 13.48
CA LEU A 35 -0.46 -5.27 12.66
C LEU A 35 0.30 -5.23 11.32
N GLN A 36 1.55 -5.68 11.30
CA GLN A 36 2.38 -5.74 10.10
C GLN A 36 1.99 -6.87 9.14
N THR A 37 1.63 -8.05 9.66
CA THR A 37 1.36 -9.23 8.82
C THR A 37 -0.12 -9.48 8.58
N SER A 38 -1.01 -8.75 9.24
CA SER A 38 -2.45 -8.96 9.09
C SER A 38 -2.90 -8.67 7.67
N PRO A 39 -3.77 -9.52 7.08
CA PRO A 39 -4.41 -9.20 5.81
C PRO A 39 -5.17 -7.87 5.89
N PRO A 40 -5.21 -7.09 4.79
CA PRO A 40 -6.03 -5.88 4.73
C PRO A 40 -7.52 -6.23 4.73
N PRO A 41 -8.39 -5.36 5.27
CA PRO A 41 -9.82 -5.53 5.11
C PRO A 41 -10.24 -5.37 3.64
N LYS A 42 -11.33 -6.05 3.25
CA LYS A 42 -11.88 -6.00 1.87
C LYS A 42 -12.10 -4.57 1.39
N GLU A 43 -12.63 -3.73 2.28
CA GLU A 43 -12.97 -2.33 1.99
C GLU A 43 -11.74 -1.51 1.57
N ASP A 44 -10.59 -1.71 2.21
CA ASP A 44 -9.37 -1.01 1.86
C ASP A 44 -8.83 -1.45 0.49
N VAL A 45 -8.96 -2.74 0.15
CA VAL A 45 -8.57 -3.25 -1.17
C VAL A 45 -9.49 -2.69 -2.25
N LEU A 46 -10.81 -2.68 -2.02
CA LEU A 46 -11.77 -2.08 -2.94
C LEU A 46 -11.50 -0.59 -3.14
N ALA A 47 -11.26 0.17 -2.07
CA ALA A 47 -10.92 1.59 -2.15
C ALA A 47 -9.63 1.84 -2.92
N ALA A 48 -8.60 1.02 -2.70
CA ALA A 48 -7.34 1.10 -3.45
C ALA A 48 -7.55 0.78 -4.94
N CYS A 49 -8.36 -0.23 -5.26
CA CYS A 49 -8.77 -0.51 -6.64
C CYS A 49 -9.44 0.73 -7.24
N GLU A 50 -10.51 1.25 -6.64
CA GLU A 50 -11.23 2.42 -7.18
C GLU A 50 -10.32 3.62 -7.47
N LEU A 51 -9.34 3.87 -6.59
CA LEU A 51 -8.35 4.93 -6.80
C LEU A 51 -7.45 4.67 -8.01
N VAL A 52 -7.00 3.42 -8.22
CA VAL A 52 -6.23 3.02 -9.40
C VAL A 52 -7.09 3.15 -10.67
N PHE A 53 -8.33 2.66 -10.63
CA PHE A 53 -9.29 2.76 -11.73
C PHE A 53 -9.50 4.22 -12.15
N ALA A 54 -9.72 5.12 -11.19
CA ALA A 54 -9.92 6.55 -11.45
C ALA A 54 -8.66 7.19 -12.08
N ALA A 55 -7.50 7.00 -11.47
CA ALA A 55 -6.24 7.59 -11.96
C ALA A 55 -5.87 7.12 -13.37
N ARG A 56 -6.13 5.83 -13.69
CA ARG A 56 -5.90 5.25 -15.01
C ARG A 56 -6.89 5.77 -16.05
N ALA A 57 -8.18 5.87 -15.69
CA ALA A 57 -9.19 6.40 -16.59
C ALA A 57 -8.92 7.88 -16.92
N GLU A 58 -8.66 8.72 -15.91
CA GLU A 58 -8.39 10.16 -16.09
C GLU A 58 -7.26 10.43 -17.10
N SER A 59 -6.23 9.57 -17.09
CA SER A 59 -5.08 9.68 -18.00
C SER A 59 -5.46 9.51 -19.49
N ALA A 60 -6.56 8.82 -19.79
CA ALA A 60 -7.00 8.51 -21.15
C ALA A 60 -8.29 9.24 -21.58
N VAL A 61 -9.17 9.65 -20.66
CA VAL A 61 -10.47 10.27 -20.99
C VAL A 61 -10.32 11.45 -21.95
N MET A 62 -9.48 12.43 -21.62
CA MET A 62 -9.30 13.62 -22.47
C MET A 62 -8.76 13.27 -23.86
N GLN A 63 -7.91 12.25 -23.95
CA GLN A 63 -7.33 11.84 -25.22
C GLN A 63 -8.37 11.11 -26.08
N ILE A 64 -9.20 10.26 -25.47
CA ILE A 64 -10.30 9.56 -26.13
C ILE A 64 -11.34 10.56 -26.63
N GLU A 65 -11.75 11.52 -25.79
CA GLU A 65 -12.69 12.57 -26.19
C GLU A 65 -12.17 13.38 -27.37
N ARG A 66 -10.88 13.74 -27.36
CA ARG A 66 -10.23 14.43 -28.47
C ARG A 66 -10.21 13.57 -29.75
N ALA A 67 -9.89 12.29 -29.64
CA ALA A 67 -9.86 11.37 -30.77
C ALA A 67 -11.26 11.16 -31.37
N ILE A 68 -12.30 11.05 -30.53
CA ILE A 68 -13.70 10.99 -30.94
C ILE A 68 -14.12 12.28 -31.64
N ALA A 69 -13.74 13.45 -31.11
CA ALA A 69 -14.06 14.74 -31.72
C ALA A 69 -13.36 14.92 -33.08
N GLU A 70 -12.13 14.43 -33.23
CA GLU A 70 -11.41 14.42 -34.50
C GLU A 70 -12.08 13.47 -35.51
N TRP A 71 -12.54 12.29 -35.06
CA TRP A 71 -13.28 11.35 -35.89
C TRP A 71 -14.57 11.96 -36.46
N HIS A 72 -15.38 12.61 -35.62
CA HIS A 72 -16.59 13.29 -36.06
C HIS A 72 -16.31 14.38 -37.09
N ARG A 73 -15.14 15.04 -37.03
CA ARG A 73 -14.75 16.08 -37.99
C ARG A 73 -14.17 15.53 -39.28
N ARG A 74 -13.62 14.31 -39.29
CA ARG A 74 -12.95 13.70 -40.45
C ARG A 74 -13.24 12.19 -40.57
N PRO A 75 -14.47 11.80 -40.92
CA PRO A 75 -14.83 10.39 -41.05
C PRO A 75 -14.06 9.65 -42.18
N LEU A 76 -13.64 10.38 -43.21
CA LEU A 76 -12.99 9.83 -44.41
C LEU A 76 -11.49 9.50 -44.26
N ALA A 77 -10.78 10.07 -43.26
CA ALA A 77 -9.34 9.85 -43.07
C ALA A 77 -9.00 8.45 -42.51
N LEU A 78 -10.00 7.64 -42.17
CA LEU A 78 -9.88 6.26 -41.70
C LEU A 78 -10.16 5.22 -42.77
N ALA A 79 -10.65 5.65 -43.94
CA ALA A 79 -10.94 4.76 -45.06
C ALA A 79 -9.67 4.07 -45.60
N ASP A 80 -8.48 4.59 -45.28
CA ASP A 80 -7.18 4.01 -45.65
C ASP A 80 -6.89 2.67 -44.95
N GLY A 81 -7.77 2.21 -44.05
CA GLY A 81 -7.89 0.81 -43.64
C GLY A 81 -6.71 0.24 -42.85
N SER A 82 -5.68 1.02 -42.53
CA SER A 82 -4.54 0.50 -41.77
C SER A 82 -4.96 0.18 -40.33
N ALA A 83 -4.72 -1.05 -39.88
CA ALA A 83 -4.97 -1.48 -38.51
C ALA A 83 -4.30 -0.56 -37.47
N ILE A 84 -3.22 0.12 -37.86
CA ILE A 84 -2.49 1.10 -37.05
C ILE A 84 -3.33 2.36 -36.78
N ALA A 85 -4.08 2.86 -37.76
CA ALA A 85 -4.96 4.02 -37.58
C ALA A 85 -6.14 3.70 -36.67
N ALA A 86 -6.74 2.51 -36.82
CA ALA A 86 -7.80 2.02 -35.94
C ALA A 86 -7.31 1.79 -34.50
N MET A 87 -6.12 1.19 -34.31
CA MET A 87 -5.52 1.02 -32.99
C MET A 87 -5.14 2.34 -32.30
N ARG A 88 -4.75 3.37 -33.06
CA ARG A 88 -4.48 4.72 -32.51
C ARG A 88 -5.73 5.38 -31.95
N LEU A 89 -6.89 5.17 -32.58
CA LEU A 89 -8.19 5.62 -32.08
C LEU A 89 -8.60 4.90 -30.80
N VAL A 90 -8.47 3.57 -30.79
CA VAL A 90 -8.81 2.75 -29.62
C VAL A 90 -7.92 3.07 -28.42
N ASN A 91 -6.68 3.49 -28.65
CA ASN A 91 -5.71 3.77 -27.61
C ASN A 91 -5.52 5.26 -27.28
N ALA A 92 -6.25 6.14 -27.96
CA ALA A 92 -6.18 7.58 -27.80
C ALA A 92 -4.76 8.18 -27.78
N VAL A 93 -3.78 7.56 -28.42
CA VAL A 93 -2.39 8.01 -28.32
C VAL A 93 -2.18 9.27 -29.15
N ASN A 94 -1.32 10.19 -28.68
CA ASN A 94 -0.87 11.33 -29.47
C ASN A 94 -0.49 10.91 -30.91
N PRO A 95 -0.96 11.65 -31.93
CA PRO A 95 -0.60 11.37 -33.32
C PRO A 95 0.92 11.30 -33.48
N GLY A 96 1.44 10.15 -33.92
CA GLY A 96 2.88 9.92 -34.12
C GLY A 96 3.57 9.09 -33.04
N SER A 97 2.92 8.80 -31.91
CA SER A 97 3.45 7.87 -30.91
C SER A 97 2.85 6.47 -31.07
N ALA A 98 3.65 5.46 -30.72
CA ALA A 98 3.22 4.07 -30.76
C ALA A 98 2.40 3.73 -29.49
N PRO A 99 1.39 2.86 -29.61
CA PRO A 99 0.68 2.33 -28.44
C PRO A 99 1.64 1.56 -27.53
N THR A 100 1.56 1.81 -26.23
CA THR A 100 2.24 1.02 -25.18
C THR A 100 1.21 0.23 -24.36
N PRO A 101 1.60 -0.86 -23.68
CA PRO A 101 0.70 -1.60 -22.78
C PRO A 101 0.00 -0.70 -21.76
N PHE A 102 0.72 0.27 -21.20
CA PHE A 102 0.18 1.24 -20.25
C PHE A 102 -0.91 2.13 -20.85
N THR A 103 -0.70 2.66 -22.06
CA THR A 103 -1.72 3.47 -22.72
C THR A 103 -2.98 2.66 -23.03
N LEU A 104 -2.80 1.38 -23.42
CA LEU A 104 -3.93 0.48 -23.70
C LEU A 104 -4.72 0.19 -22.44
N GLU A 105 -4.02 -0.06 -21.34
CA GLU A 105 -4.61 -0.23 -20.01
C GLU A 105 -5.45 1.01 -19.62
N CYS A 106 -4.89 2.22 -19.69
CA CYS A 106 -5.64 3.46 -19.39
C CYS A 106 -6.88 3.63 -20.29
N SER A 107 -6.74 3.32 -21.58
CA SER A 107 -7.86 3.39 -22.53
C SER A 107 -8.97 2.39 -22.20
N LEU A 108 -8.61 1.17 -21.79
CA LEU A 108 -9.59 0.18 -21.31
C LEU A 108 -10.30 0.66 -20.05
N PHE A 109 -9.56 1.22 -19.08
CA PHE A 109 -10.16 1.79 -17.87
C PHE A 109 -11.11 2.95 -18.16
N ALA A 110 -10.84 3.77 -19.18
CA ALA A 110 -11.73 4.86 -19.57
C ALA A 110 -12.96 4.37 -20.35
N LEU A 111 -12.83 3.34 -21.20
CA LEU A 111 -13.93 2.87 -22.07
C LEU A 111 -14.86 1.87 -21.38
N ILE A 112 -14.30 0.94 -20.60
CA ILE A 112 -15.03 -0.17 -19.96
C ILE A 112 -14.79 -0.25 -18.45
N GLY A 113 -14.38 0.87 -17.85
CA GLY A 113 -14.06 0.95 -16.42
C GLY A 113 -15.20 0.49 -15.51
N GLU A 114 -16.43 0.86 -15.81
CA GLU A 114 -17.58 0.51 -14.97
C GLU A 114 -17.88 -1.00 -14.94
N PRO A 115 -17.99 -1.72 -16.08
CA PRO A 115 -18.02 -3.18 -16.10
C PRO A 115 -16.83 -3.84 -15.39
N LEU A 116 -15.62 -3.30 -15.56
CA LEU A 116 -14.42 -3.84 -14.92
C LEU A 116 -14.47 -3.68 -13.39
N ARG A 117 -14.89 -2.52 -12.87
CA ARG A 117 -15.09 -2.29 -11.42
C ARG A 117 -16.12 -3.26 -10.84
N ALA A 118 -17.25 -3.43 -11.51
CA ALA A 118 -18.29 -4.36 -11.10
C ALA A 118 -17.78 -5.81 -11.05
N GLY A 119 -17.00 -6.22 -12.05
CA GLY A 119 -16.35 -7.53 -12.10
C GLY A 119 -15.34 -7.74 -10.98
N VAL A 120 -14.48 -6.76 -10.72
CA VAL A 120 -13.49 -6.81 -9.62
C VAL A 120 -14.19 -6.88 -8.25
N ARG A 121 -15.23 -6.08 -8.04
CA ARG A 121 -16.01 -6.10 -6.80
C ARG A 121 -16.63 -7.47 -6.56
N LYS A 122 -17.29 -8.02 -7.57
CA LYS A 122 -17.86 -9.37 -7.50
C LYS A 122 -16.80 -10.43 -7.20
N LEU A 123 -15.64 -10.37 -7.86
CA LEU A 123 -14.54 -11.30 -7.59
C LEU A 123 -14.08 -11.23 -6.13
N ILE A 124 -13.93 -10.02 -5.57
CA ILE A 124 -13.52 -9.83 -4.17
C ILE A 124 -14.60 -10.29 -3.20
N ASP A 125 -15.87 -10.09 -3.54
CA ASP A 125 -17.01 -10.55 -2.74
C ASP A 125 -17.08 -12.08 -2.69
N ASP A 126 -16.85 -12.74 -3.83
CA ASP A 126 -16.86 -14.19 -3.99
C ASP A 126 -15.61 -14.87 -3.38
N MET A 127 -14.56 -14.12 -3.05
CA MET A 127 -13.35 -14.66 -2.43
C MET A 127 -13.54 -14.94 -0.93
N ASP A 128 -13.10 -16.13 -0.52
CA ASP A 128 -12.86 -16.48 0.88
C ASP A 128 -11.74 -15.60 1.46
N TRP A 129 -12.16 -14.53 2.14
CA TRP A 129 -11.23 -13.52 2.63
C TRP A 129 -10.75 -13.88 4.03
N PRO A 130 -9.43 -13.83 4.28
CA PRO A 130 -8.90 -14.15 5.59
C PRO A 130 -9.36 -13.12 6.62
N THR A 131 -9.38 -13.51 7.90
CA THR A 131 -9.75 -12.62 9.00
C THR A 131 -8.89 -11.34 8.94
N PRO A 132 -9.51 -10.18 8.66
CA PRO A 132 -8.74 -8.97 8.41
C PRO A 132 -8.22 -8.38 9.72
N GLY A 133 -7.06 -7.73 9.61
CA GLY A 133 -6.60 -6.82 10.65
C GLY A 133 -7.33 -5.47 10.60
N PRO A 134 -6.92 -4.52 11.44
CA PRO A 134 -7.45 -3.15 11.36
C PRO A 134 -7.13 -2.51 10.01
N ALA A 135 -7.89 -1.45 9.69
CA ALA A 135 -7.73 -0.65 8.48
C ALA A 135 -6.27 -0.25 8.24
N ILE A 136 -5.79 -0.38 7.00
CA ILE A 136 -4.41 -0.12 6.60
C ILE A 136 -3.99 1.29 7.03
N ALA A 137 -4.87 2.28 6.84
CA ALA A 137 -4.59 3.68 7.19
C ALA A 137 -4.34 3.88 8.69
N ALA A 138 -4.92 3.05 9.56
CA ALA A 138 -4.74 3.14 11.01
C ALA A 138 -3.47 2.43 11.50
N ARG A 139 -2.93 1.46 10.74
CA ARG A 139 -1.80 0.63 11.16
C ARG A 139 -0.54 1.43 11.53
N PRO A 140 -0.08 2.43 10.76
CA PRO A 140 1.11 3.21 11.13
C PRO A 140 0.97 3.89 12.49
N ALA A 141 -0.20 4.45 12.79
CA ALA A 141 -0.46 5.09 14.07
C ALA A 141 -0.50 4.08 15.23
N MET A 142 -1.10 2.91 15.01
CA MET A 142 -1.16 1.84 16.01
C MET A 142 0.23 1.23 16.28
N ILE A 143 1.04 1.05 15.23
CA ILE A 143 2.43 0.59 15.35
C ILE A 143 3.26 1.63 16.12
N ALA A 144 3.19 2.91 15.74
CA ALA A 144 3.91 3.97 16.44
C ALA A 144 3.50 4.09 17.92
N ALA A 145 2.21 3.90 18.23
CA ALA A 145 1.72 3.88 19.60
C ALA A 145 2.26 2.67 20.39
N ALA A 146 2.33 1.48 19.77
CA ALA A 146 2.89 0.29 20.39
C ALA A 146 4.41 0.42 20.60
N GLU A 147 5.14 0.92 19.61
CA GLU A 147 6.59 1.16 19.67
C GLU A 147 6.97 2.17 20.76
N LYS A 148 6.18 3.23 20.96
CA LYS A 148 6.41 4.22 22.03
C LYS A 148 6.32 3.62 23.43
N THR A 149 5.59 2.52 23.59
CA THR A 149 5.43 1.83 24.88
C THR A 149 6.47 0.74 25.12
N LEU A 150 7.22 0.35 24.08
CA LEU A 150 8.35 -0.56 24.24
C LEU A 150 9.52 0.20 24.89
N PRO A 151 10.14 -0.34 25.94
CA PRO A 151 11.35 0.25 26.47
C PRO A 151 12.45 0.19 25.40
N THR A 152 12.89 1.35 24.93
CA THR A 152 14.04 1.47 24.03
C THR A 152 15.32 1.08 24.75
N PHE A 153 15.61 -0.21 24.81
CA PHE A 153 16.95 -0.70 25.15
C PHE A 153 17.83 -0.62 23.89
N GLY A 154 18.40 0.57 23.60
CA GLY A 154 19.34 0.65 22.47
C GLY A 154 19.75 1.99 21.89
N ALA A 155 19.34 3.16 22.40
CA ALA A 155 19.82 4.44 21.85
C ALA A 155 21.14 4.96 22.47
N ASN A 156 21.58 4.37 23.59
CA ASN A 156 22.79 4.78 24.32
C ASN A 156 23.80 3.62 24.51
N SER A 157 24.05 2.82 23.47
CA SER A 157 25.25 1.98 23.46
C SER A 157 26.40 2.77 22.84
N PRO A 158 27.44 3.18 23.59
CA PRO A 158 28.60 3.87 23.06
C PRO A 158 29.55 2.86 22.39
N THR A 159 29.10 2.16 21.35
CA THR A 159 29.91 1.20 20.60
C THR A 159 29.50 1.14 19.14
N CYS A 160 29.51 2.29 18.46
CA CYS A 160 29.80 2.32 17.03
C CYS A 160 31.18 2.96 16.86
N ALA A 161 32.20 2.24 17.31
CA ALA A 161 33.58 2.58 17.03
C ALA A 161 33.77 2.63 15.51
N LYS A 162 34.24 3.79 15.04
CA LYS A 162 34.64 4.07 13.67
C LYS A 162 35.33 2.86 13.05
N ARG A 163 34.76 2.31 11.97
CA ARG A 163 35.52 1.46 11.05
C ARG A 163 36.63 2.32 10.45
N PRO A 164 37.92 1.97 10.59
CA PRO A 164 38.96 2.66 9.84
C PRO A 164 38.81 2.36 8.34
N PRO A 165 39.11 3.30 7.45
CA PRO A 165 39.09 3.07 6.01
C PRO A 165 40.16 2.03 5.63
N MET A 166 39.79 1.06 4.79
CA MET A 166 40.75 0.13 4.19
C MET A 166 41.72 0.90 3.27
N PRO A 167 43.03 0.61 3.32
CA PRO A 167 43.98 1.15 2.35
C PRO A 167 43.75 0.55 0.96
N ALA A 168 44.00 1.38 -0.05
CA ALA A 168 43.86 1.11 -1.48
C ALA A 168 44.78 -0.01 -1.99
#